data_AF-A0A6G0MCG6-F1
#
_entry.id   AF-A0A6G0MCG6-F1
#
_cell.length_a   1.000
_cell.length_b   1.000
_cell.length_c   1.000
_cell.angle_alpha   90.00
_cell.angle_beta   90.00
_cell.angle_gamma   90.00
#
_symmetry.space_group_name_H-M   'P 1'
#
loop_
_entity.id
_entity.type
_entity.pdbx_description
1 polymer ?
#
loop_
_entity_poly.entity_id
_entity_poly.type
_entity_poly.pdbx_seq_one_letter_code
_entity_poly.pdbx_strand_id
1 'polypeptide(L)'
;MIAWSDPKSALTCLVNPTNPAGDKYGRGADKELHRDHVPDDHTIIVNKIMQPWVGPQWRQDSAINSATSHRPALHAAEIKRKQMPWSVTLITLAFVSAVVKDDAYLQQTSDVTPTPRWRASAVQQLSKHFPTREFFGKPFLS
;
A
#
# COMPACT_ATOMS: atom_id res chain seq x y z
N MET A 1 22.90 -10.52 -1.01
CA MET A 1 21.65 -9.82 -1.36
C MET A 1 21.16 -10.47 -2.65
N ILE A 2 19.96 -11.05 -2.66
CA ILE A 2 19.39 -11.62 -3.90
C ILE A 2 18.96 -10.45 -4.76
N ALA A 3 19.37 -10.43 -6.03
CA ALA A 3 18.97 -9.38 -6.95
C ALA A 3 17.45 -9.45 -7.19
N TRP A 4 16.79 -8.31 -7.36
CA TRP A 4 15.35 -8.26 -7.68
C TRP A 4 14.99 -9.10 -8.91
N SER A 5 15.91 -9.20 -9.87
CA SER A 5 15.75 -9.96 -11.10
C SER A 5 16.31 -11.39 -11.02
N ASP A 6 16.59 -11.92 -9.82
CA ASP A 6 17.11 -13.29 -9.70
C ASP A 6 16.02 -14.29 -10.11
N PRO A 7 16.21 -15.05 -11.21
CA PRO A 7 15.21 -15.99 -11.70
C PRO A 7 15.00 -17.19 -10.75
N LYS A 8 15.85 -17.38 -9.74
CA LYS A 8 15.69 -18.41 -8.70
C LYS A 8 14.80 -17.96 -7.55
N SER A 9 14.42 -16.69 -7.50
CA SER A 9 13.51 -16.20 -6.47
C SER A 9 12.13 -16.84 -6.67
N ALA A 10 11.53 -17.38 -5.60
CA ALA A 10 10.17 -17.91 -5.64
C ALA A 10 9.11 -16.87 -5.23
N LEU A 11 9.55 -15.83 -4.53
CA LEU A 11 8.70 -14.80 -3.95
C LEU A 11 9.38 -13.43 -4.04
N THR A 12 8.64 -12.45 -4.52
CA THR A 12 9.05 -11.05 -4.54
C THR A 12 8.04 -10.18 -3.79
N CYS A 13 8.53 -9.33 -2.89
CA CYS A 13 7.71 -8.40 -2.12
C CYS A 13 7.98 -6.97 -2.56
N LEU A 14 6.94 -6.28 -3.02
CA LEU A 14 6.97 -4.88 -3.40
C LEU A 14 6.15 -4.06 -2.40
N VAL A 15 6.67 -2.93 -1.93
CA VAL A 15 5.92 -1.98 -1.12
C VAL A 15 5.66 -0.73 -1.96
N ASN A 16 4.39 -0.44 -2.28
CA ASN A 16 4.02 0.63 -3.20
C ASN A 16 2.70 1.29 -2.78
N PRO A 17 2.67 2.53 -2.25
CA PRO A 17 3.84 3.40 -2.01
C PRO A 17 4.82 2.82 -1.00
N THR A 18 6.10 3.12 -1.15
CA THR A 18 7.17 2.65 -0.26
C THR A 18 6.99 3.21 1.15
N ASN A 19 7.30 2.41 2.15
CA ASN A 19 7.53 2.85 3.53
C ASN A 19 9.03 2.64 3.80
N PRO A 20 9.84 3.66 4.16
CA PRO A 20 9.45 4.96 4.72
C PRO A 20 9.43 6.16 3.77
N ALA A 21 9.81 6.01 2.50
CA ALA A 21 10.01 7.18 1.61
C ALA A 21 8.73 7.71 0.95
N GLY A 22 7.69 6.89 0.82
CA GLY A 22 6.42 7.24 0.17
C GLY A 22 6.49 7.27 -1.36
N ASP A 23 7.62 6.89 -1.96
CA ASP A 23 7.75 6.79 -3.41
C ASP A 23 6.74 5.78 -3.97
N LYS A 24 6.09 6.17 -5.05
CA LYS A 24 4.98 5.42 -5.62
C LYS A 24 5.21 5.27 -7.12
N TYR A 25 5.03 4.06 -7.62
CA TYR A 25 4.97 3.84 -9.06
C TYR A 25 3.66 4.39 -9.64
N GLY A 26 3.68 4.76 -10.92
CA GLY A 26 2.48 5.17 -11.64
C GLY A 26 1.40 4.09 -11.65
N ARG A 27 0.15 4.49 -11.91
CA ARG A 27 -0.95 3.53 -12.06
C ARG A 27 -0.63 2.54 -13.18
N GLY A 28 -0.78 1.25 -12.90
CA GLY A 28 -0.50 0.18 -13.87
C GLY A 28 0.94 -0.33 -13.88
N ALA A 29 1.88 0.35 -13.22
CA ALA A 29 3.28 -0.09 -13.15
C ALA A 29 3.44 -1.46 -12.48
N ASP A 30 2.57 -1.82 -11.53
CA ASP A 30 2.58 -3.17 -10.94
C ASP A 30 2.27 -4.26 -11.99
N LYS A 31 1.50 -3.93 -13.04
CA LYS A 31 1.19 -4.84 -14.15
C LYS A 31 2.37 -4.98 -15.12
N GLU A 32 3.09 -3.90 -15.35
CA GLU A 32 4.31 -3.91 -16.19
C GLU A 32 5.42 -4.71 -15.51
N LEU A 33 5.61 -4.51 -14.20
CA LEU A 33 6.51 -5.32 -13.38
C LEU A 33 6.19 -6.81 -13.44
N HIS A 34 4.90 -7.17 -13.43
CA HIS A 34 4.46 -8.56 -13.53
C HIS A 34 4.70 -9.17 -14.91
N ARG A 35 4.51 -8.41 -15.99
CA ARG A 35 4.65 -8.91 -17.36
C ARG A 35 6.10 -9.22 -17.73
N ASP A 36 7.03 -8.39 -17.30
CA ASP A 36 8.37 -8.37 -17.88
C ASP A 36 9.41 -9.18 -17.07
N HIS A 37 9.10 -9.56 -15.82
CA HIS A 37 10.13 -10.04 -14.88
C HIS A 37 9.75 -11.31 -14.08
N VAL A 38 8.61 -11.94 -14.36
CA VAL A 38 8.05 -12.98 -13.47
C VAL A 38 7.81 -14.29 -14.22
N PRO A 39 8.61 -15.34 -13.95
CA PRO A 39 8.31 -16.70 -14.39
C PRO A 39 6.94 -17.19 -13.88
N ASP A 40 6.31 -18.14 -14.58
CA ASP A 40 4.96 -18.64 -14.25
C ASP A 40 4.84 -19.28 -12.84
N ASP A 41 5.95 -19.68 -12.23
CA ASP A 41 6.04 -20.28 -10.89
C ASP A 41 6.47 -19.29 -9.79
N HIS A 42 6.53 -17.99 -10.11
CA HIS A 42 6.95 -16.93 -9.19
C HIS A 42 5.76 -16.12 -8.65
N THR A 43 5.77 -15.86 -7.34
CA THR A 43 4.71 -15.06 -6.69
C THR A 43 5.19 -13.64 -6.38
N ILE A 44 4.39 -12.62 -6.75
CA ILE A 44 4.59 -11.25 -6.26
C ILE A 44 3.55 -10.90 -5.20
N ILE A 45 4.02 -10.37 -4.08
CA ILE A 45 3.18 -9.67 -3.09
C ILE A 45 3.38 -8.17 -3.26
N VAL A 46 2.31 -7.45 -3.59
CA VAL A 46 2.31 -5.98 -3.59
C VAL A 46 1.63 -5.47 -2.33
N ASN A 47 2.45 -4.96 -1.40
CA ASN A 47 2.00 -4.29 -0.20
C ASN A 47 1.56 -2.85 -0.51
N LYS A 48 0.24 -2.61 -0.41
CA LYS A 48 -0.42 -1.33 -0.63
C LYS A 48 -0.75 -0.58 0.68
N ILE A 49 -0.07 -0.89 1.80
CA ILE A 49 -0.41 -0.33 3.12
C ILE A 49 -0.42 1.20 3.16
N MET A 50 0.43 1.85 2.37
CA MET A 50 0.52 3.30 2.33
C MET A 50 -0.52 3.96 1.42
N GLN A 51 -1.28 3.17 0.64
CA GLN A 51 -2.18 3.65 -0.40
C GLN A 51 -3.35 4.51 0.13
N PRO A 52 -3.97 4.23 1.30
CA PRO A 52 -4.99 5.12 1.87
C PRO A 52 -4.48 6.51 2.20
N TRP A 53 -3.19 6.64 2.52
CA TRP A 53 -2.54 7.94 2.77
C TRP A 53 -2.22 8.69 1.47
N VAL A 54 -2.37 8.09 0.29
CA VAL A 54 -2.21 8.88 -0.94
C VAL A 54 -3.45 9.77 -1.16
N GLY A 55 -4.60 9.38 -0.62
CA GLY A 55 -5.84 10.14 -0.69
C GLY A 55 -7.09 9.24 -0.68
N PRO A 56 -8.29 9.85 -0.72
CA PRO A 56 -9.56 9.15 -0.46
C PRO A 56 -9.95 8.21 -1.60
N GLN A 57 -9.38 8.42 -2.79
CA GLN A 57 -9.59 7.60 -3.99
C GLN A 57 -8.70 6.34 -4.03
N TRP A 58 -8.05 5.98 -2.93
CA TRP A 58 -7.11 4.85 -2.83
C TRP A 58 -7.66 3.51 -3.37
N ARG A 59 -8.98 3.31 -3.34
CA ARG A 59 -9.64 2.12 -3.86
C ARG A 59 -9.37 1.90 -5.35
N GLN A 60 -9.20 2.96 -6.13
CA GLN A 60 -8.91 2.88 -7.56
C GLN A 60 -7.58 2.15 -7.85
N ASP A 61 -6.65 2.17 -6.90
CA ASP A 61 -5.33 1.53 -7.00
C ASP A 61 -5.26 0.18 -6.24
N SER A 62 -6.41 -0.36 -5.81
CA SER A 62 -6.46 -1.65 -5.13
C SER A 62 -6.19 -2.81 -6.09
N ALA A 63 -5.37 -3.78 -5.65
CA ALA A 63 -5.11 -5.01 -6.39
C ALA A 63 -6.37 -5.84 -6.65
N ILE A 64 -7.44 -5.66 -5.85
CA ILE A 64 -8.73 -6.34 -6.02
C ILE A 64 -9.48 -5.77 -7.25
N ASN A 65 -9.31 -4.49 -7.55
CA ASN A 65 -9.92 -3.85 -8.73
C ASN A 65 -9.13 -4.09 -10.02
N SER A 66 -7.93 -4.67 -9.90
CA SER A 66 -7.12 -5.10 -11.04
C SER A 66 -7.53 -6.51 -11.47
N ALA A 67 -8.59 -6.61 -12.28
CA ALA A 67 -9.11 -7.86 -12.86
C ALA A 67 -8.14 -8.64 -13.78
N THR A 68 -6.84 -8.30 -13.78
CA THR A 68 -5.83 -8.82 -14.71
C THR A 68 -4.74 -9.66 -14.03
N SER A 69 -4.80 -9.91 -12.72
CA SER A 69 -3.96 -10.94 -12.11
C SER A 69 -4.45 -12.30 -12.61
N HIS A 70 -3.58 -13.06 -13.26
CA HIS A 70 -3.90 -14.41 -13.68
C HIS A 70 -4.18 -15.24 -12.41
N ARG A 71 -5.44 -15.68 -12.23
CA ARG A 71 -5.90 -16.57 -11.14
C ARG A 71 -6.01 -15.95 -9.72
N PRO A 72 -6.68 -14.79 -9.51
CA PRO A 72 -6.81 -14.21 -8.17
C PRO A 72 -7.57 -15.13 -7.20
N ALA A 73 -8.53 -15.89 -7.74
CA ALA A 73 -9.35 -16.83 -6.97
C ALA A 73 -8.55 -18.03 -6.45
N LEU A 74 -7.56 -18.54 -7.21
CA LEU A 74 -6.74 -19.67 -6.77
C LEU A 74 -5.76 -19.25 -5.67
N HIS A 75 -5.10 -18.10 -5.84
CA HIS A 75 -4.23 -17.56 -4.77
C HIS A 75 -5.03 -17.27 -3.49
N ALA A 76 -6.23 -16.69 -3.62
CA ALA A 76 -7.10 -16.45 -2.47
C ALA A 76 -7.53 -17.76 -1.77
N ALA A 77 -7.78 -18.82 -2.54
CA ALA A 77 -8.12 -20.14 -1.99
C ALA A 77 -6.95 -20.75 -1.20
N GLU A 78 -5.72 -20.69 -1.72
CA GLU A 78 -4.54 -21.19 -1.02
C GLU A 78 -4.22 -20.39 0.25
N ILE A 79 -4.41 -19.06 0.23
CA ILE A 79 -4.28 -18.23 1.43
C ILE A 79 -5.34 -18.63 2.47
N LYS A 80 -6.60 -18.76 2.05
CA LYS A 80 -7.70 -19.19 2.94
C LYS A 80 -7.45 -20.56 3.56
N ARG A 81 -6.85 -21.50 2.82
CA ARG A 81 -6.51 -22.85 3.33
C ARG A 81 -5.56 -22.81 4.54
N LYS A 82 -4.75 -21.75 4.66
CA LYS A 82 -3.81 -21.54 5.78
C LYS A 82 -4.35 -20.59 6.85
N GLN A 83 -5.47 -19.90 6.60
CA GLN A 83 -6.02 -18.92 7.51
C GLN A 83 -6.62 -19.60 8.75
N MET A 84 -6.27 -19.10 9.93
CA MET A 84 -6.93 -19.53 11.16
C MET A 84 -8.43 -19.15 11.12
N PRO A 85 -9.33 -20.12 11.36
CA PRO A 85 -10.75 -19.83 11.52
C PRO A 85 -10.99 -18.77 12.60
N TRP A 86 -11.95 -17.87 12.35
CA TRP A 86 -12.32 -16.78 13.27
C TRP A 86 -11.17 -15.83 13.66
N SER A 87 -10.15 -15.68 12.80
CA SER A 87 -9.04 -14.73 13.00
C SER A 87 -9.44 -13.25 13.07
N VAL A 88 -10.70 -12.91 12.79
CA VAL A 88 -11.24 -11.54 12.84
C VAL A 88 -12.54 -11.54 13.63
N THR A 89 -12.68 -10.62 14.59
CA THR A 89 -13.90 -10.48 15.40
C THR A 89 -15.05 -9.86 14.59
N LEU A 90 -16.29 -10.18 14.96
CA LEU A 90 -17.48 -9.62 14.28
C LEU A 90 -17.53 -8.09 14.37
N ILE A 91 -17.11 -7.51 15.50
CA ILE A 91 -17.07 -6.07 15.69
C ILE A 91 -16.04 -5.44 14.74
N THR A 92 -14.85 -6.06 14.61
CA THR A 92 -13.84 -5.61 13.65
C THR A 92 -14.37 -5.65 12.22
N LEU A 93 -15.07 -6.72 11.84
CA LEU A 93 -15.64 -6.84 10.50
C LEU A 93 -16.69 -5.76 10.23
N ALA A 94 -17.60 -5.52 11.19
CA ALA A 94 -18.61 -4.48 11.09
C ALA A 94 -17.99 -3.07 10.99
N PHE A 95 -17.02 -2.78 11.86
CA PHE A 95 -16.29 -1.52 11.86
C PHE A 95 -15.58 -1.29 10.52
N VAL A 96 -14.76 -2.25 10.07
CA VAL A 96 -14.04 -2.16 8.81
C VAL A 96 -15.02 -1.98 7.65
N SER A 97 -16.13 -2.72 7.62
CA SER A 97 -17.13 -2.57 6.55
C SER A 97 -17.80 -1.18 6.55
N ALA A 98 -17.97 -0.54 7.70
CA ALA A 98 -18.56 0.79 7.77
C ALA A 98 -17.56 1.86 7.31
N VAL A 99 -16.35 1.88 7.88
CA VAL A 99 -15.35 2.93 7.60
C VAL A 99 -14.86 2.91 6.16
N VAL A 100 -14.76 1.71 5.53
CA VAL A 100 -14.34 1.60 4.13
C VAL A 100 -15.43 2.02 3.14
N LYS A 101 -16.63 2.41 3.59
CA LYS A 101 -17.73 2.92 2.76
C LYS A 101 -18.05 4.39 3.05
N ASP A 102 -17.51 4.95 4.12
CA ASP A 102 -17.75 6.33 4.51
C ASP A 102 -16.78 7.26 3.75
N ASP A 103 -17.19 7.68 2.55
CA ASP A 103 -16.36 8.56 1.72
C ASP A 103 -16.20 9.96 2.33
N ALA A 104 -17.16 10.43 3.12
CA ALA A 104 -17.06 11.70 3.82
C ALA A 104 -15.97 11.66 4.89
N TYR A 105 -15.96 10.60 5.72
CA TYR A 105 -14.90 10.36 6.69
C TYR A 105 -13.52 10.20 6.03
N LEU A 106 -13.43 9.45 4.93
CA LEU A 106 -12.17 9.28 4.21
C LEU A 106 -11.67 10.58 3.59
N GLN A 107 -12.56 11.41 3.06
CA GLN A 107 -12.21 12.74 2.53
C GLN A 107 -11.75 13.66 3.67
N GLN A 108 -12.50 13.74 4.77
CA GLN A 108 -12.14 14.54 5.93
C GLN A 108 -10.78 14.11 6.51
N THR A 109 -10.57 12.80 6.64
CA THR A 109 -9.29 12.22 7.05
C THR A 109 -8.21 12.64 6.07
N SER A 110 -8.49 12.57 4.77
CA SER A 110 -7.55 12.96 3.73
C SER A 110 -7.15 14.44 3.81
N ASP A 111 -8.08 15.31 4.16
CA ASP A 111 -7.87 16.76 4.31
C ASP A 111 -6.96 17.11 5.51
N VAL A 112 -6.78 16.20 6.47
CA VAL A 112 -5.98 16.43 7.68
C VAL A 112 -4.70 15.59 7.75
N THR A 113 -4.74 14.29 7.43
CA THR A 113 -3.62 13.37 7.67
C THR A 113 -2.67 13.20 6.47
N PRO A 114 -3.14 12.94 5.22
CA PRO A 114 -2.28 12.93 4.04
C PRO A 114 -2.20 14.26 3.30
N THR A 115 -3.00 15.26 3.66
CA THR A 115 -2.75 16.63 3.20
C THR A 115 -1.47 17.12 3.89
N PRO A 116 -0.60 17.93 3.23
CA PRO A 116 0.65 18.42 3.80
C PRO A 116 0.55 19.12 5.16
N ARG A 117 -0.62 19.30 5.77
CA ARG A 117 -0.80 20.03 7.04
C ARG A 117 -0.01 19.43 8.18
N TRP A 118 -0.19 18.14 8.47
CA TRP A 118 0.50 17.50 9.60
C TRP A 118 1.99 17.35 9.32
N ARG A 119 2.35 16.81 8.16
CA ARG A 119 3.75 16.67 7.74
C ARG A 119 4.47 18.01 7.68
N ALA A 120 3.89 19.03 7.04
CA ALA A 120 4.53 20.35 6.94
C ALA A 120 4.62 21.01 8.31
N SER A 121 3.63 20.85 9.20
CA SER A 121 3.73 21.33 10.57
C SER A 121 4.87 20.64 11.32
N ALA A 122 4.97 19.31 11.23
CA ALA A 122 6.05 18.54 11.85
C ALA A 122 7.43 18.94 11.30
N VAL A 123 7.59 18.99 9.97
CA VAL A 123 8.82 19.43 9.31
C VAL A 123 9.16 20.86 9.73
N GLN A 124 8.18 21.78 9.75
CA GLN A 124 8.41 23.16 10.16
C GLN A 124 8.93 23.25 11.61
N GLN A 125 8.37 22.49 12.54
CA GLN A 125 8.85 22.47 13.93
C GLN A 125 10.25 21.84 14.02
N LEU A 126 10.48 20.73 13.31
CA LEU A 126 11.78 20.07 13.30
C LEU A 126 12.87 20.95 12.67
N SER A 127 12.57 21.67 11.59
CA SER A 127 13.50 22.60 10.95
C SER A 127 13.89 23.77 11.85
N LYS A 128 13.03 24.22 12.77
CA LYS A 128 13.40 25.24 13.78
C LYS A 128 14.45 24.72 14.76
N HIS A 129 14.33 23.47 15.18
CA HIS A 129 15.23 22.87 16.18
C HIS A 129 16.48 22.23 15.55
N PHE A 130 16.41 21.83 14.28
CA PHE A 130 17.48 21.14 13.56
C PHE A 130 17.68 21.76 12.17
N PRO A 131 18.18 23.01 12.07
CA PRO A 131 18.22 23.77 10.83
C PRO A 131 19.16 23.19 9.76
N THR A 132 20.09 22.32 10.15
CA THR A 132 21.06 21.68 9.23
C THR A 132 20.60 20.31 8.75
N ARG A 133 19.47 19.79 9.24
CA ARG A 133 18.97 18.46 8.86
C ARG A 133 18.00 18.55 7.69
N GLU A 134 18.13 17.60 6.78
CA GLU A 134 17.16 17.36 5.72
C GLU A 134 16.10 16.35 6.18
N PHE A 135 14.84 16.61 5.83
CA PHE A 135 13.71 15.75 6.18
C PHE A 135 13.11 15.13 4.91
N PHE A 136 13.41 13.86 4.69
CA PHE A 136 12.94 13.11 3.53
C PHE A 136 11.49 12.63 3.64
N GLY A 137 10.94 12.15 2.53
CA GLY A 137 9.64 11.50 2.44
C GLY A 137 8.56 12.35 1.75
N LYS A 138 7.57 11.69 1.17
CA LYS A 138 6.44 12.38 0.50
C LYS A 138 5.58 13.19 1.49
N PRO A 139 4.84 14.19 1.00
CA PRO A 139 4.04 15.09 1.86
C PRO A 139 2.91 14.43 2.65
N PHE A 140 2.46 13.24 2.22
CA PHE A 140 1.36 12.51 2.87
C PHE A 140 1.81 11.57 4.00
N LEU A 141 3.12 11.47 4.23
CA LEU A 141 3.67 10.71 5.35
C LEU A 141 3.50 11.50 6.65
N SER A 142 3.60 10.81 7.80
CA SER A 142 3.70 11.45 9.12
C SER A 142 5.05 12.12 9.33
#